data_AF-A0A151BI49-F1
#
_entry.id   AF-A0A151BI49-F1
#
_cell.length_a   1.000
_cell.length_b   1.000
_cell.length_c   1.000
_cell.angle_alpha   90.00
_cell.angle_beta   90.00
_cell.angle_gamma   90.00
#
_symmetry.space_group_name_H-M   'P 1'
#
loop_
_entity.id
_entity.type
_entity.pdbx_description
1 polymer ?
#
loop_
_entity_poly.entity_id
_entity_poly.type
_entity_poly.pdbx_seq_one_letter_code
_entity_poly.pdbx_strand_id
1 'polypeptide(L)'
;MREEALTARRFGVPIVLSSGADDAGLLRKPEDYSSLGYLFDLGMDEAKRAMSEIPKEIIERNRRKLSPDYVAPGIRVVRRGENCSGGRGGDT
;
A
#
# COMPACT_ATOMS: atom_id res chain seq x y z
N MET A 1 -11.66 -0.84 18.94
CA MET A 1 -10.72 -0.10 18.05
C MET A 1 -9.54 0.56 18.77
N ARG A 2 -9.71 1.16 19.96
CA ARG A 2 -8.58 1.79 20.70
C ARG A 2 -7.52 0.77 21.17
N GLU A 3 -7.94 -0.35 21.76
CA GLU A 3 -7.02 -1.41 22.22
C GLU A 3 -6.26 -2.07 21.06
N GLU A 4 -6.91 -2.20 19.92
CA GLU A 4 -6.36 -2.75 18.68
C GLU A 4 -5.33 -1.79 18.09
N ALA A 5 -5.62 -0.48 18.08
CA ALA A 5 -4.64 0.55 17.69
C ALA A 5 -3.42 0.54 18.63
N LEU A 6 -3.64 0.45 19.93
CA LEU A 6 -2.57 0.37 20.93
C LEU A 6 -1.71 -0.90 20.74
N THR A 7 -2.34 -2.04 20.47
CA THR A 7 -1.65 -3.30 20.15
C THR A 7 -0.85 -3.17 18.85
N ALA A 8 -1.45 -2.65 17.79
CA ALA A 8 -0.78 -2.43 16.51
C ALA A 8 0.46 -1.53 16.68
N ARG A 9 0.34 -0.43 17.43
CA ARG A 9 1.47 0.45 17.77
C ARG A 9 2.57 -0.29 18.52
N ARG A 10 2.22 -1.06 19.56
CA ARG A 10 3.19 -1.84 20.36
C ARG A 10 4.00 -2.83 19.52
N PHE A 11 3.39 -3.42 18.50
CA PHE A 11 4.04 -4.39 17.62
C PHE A 11 4.58 -3.78 16.32
N GLY A 12 4.53 -2.45 16.14
CA GLY A 12 4.99 -1.79 14.92
C GLY A 12 4.17 -2.13 13.67
N VAL A 13 2.91 -2.55 13.84
CA VAL A 13 1.99 -2.80 12.73
C VAL A 13 1.55 -1.46 12.14
N PRO A 14 1.66 -1.25 10.81
CA PRO A 14 1.23 -0.01 10.19
C PRO A 14 -0.27 0.23 10.36
N ILE A 15 -0.64 1.43 10.79
CA ILE A 15 -2.04 1.86 10.94
C ILE A 15 -2.39 2.78 9.78
N VAL A 16 -3.54 2.53 9.16
CA VAL A 16 -4.12 3.40 8.13
C VAL A 16 -5.45 3.95 8.63
N LEU A 17 -5.61 5.26 8.57
CA LEU A 17 -6.88 5.93 8.83
C LEU A 17 -7.58 6.22 7.50
N SER A 18 -8.87 5.92 7.41
CA SER A 18 -9.68 6.12 6.22
C SER A 18 -11.10 6.46 6.63
N SER A 19 -11.76 7.36 5.88
CA SER A 19 -13.17 7.68 6.06
C SER A 19 -14.09 6.48 5.87
N GLY A 20 -13.66 5.47 5.09
CA GLY A 20 -14.52 4.39 4.66
C GLY A 20 -15.74 4.85 3.86
N ALA A 21 -15.72 6.10 3.38
CA ALA A 21 -16.84 6.72 2.70
C ALA A 21 -17.04 6.12 1.30
N ASP A 22 -18.28 5.83 0.96
CA ASP A 22 -18.75 5.47 -0.37
C ASP A 22 -19.34 6.66 -1.14
N ASP A 23 -19.58 7.79 -0.46
CA ASP A 23 -20.08 9.04 -1.01
C ASP A 23 -19.13 10.23 -0.74
N ALA A 24 -19.05 11.15 -1.69
CA ALA A 24 -18.17 12.32 -1.61
C ALA A 24 -18.58 13.32 -0.51
N GLY A 25 -19.86 13.42 -0.16
CA GLY A 25 -20.37 14.28 0.91
C GLY A 25 -19.99 13.80 2.32
N LEU A 26 -19.56 12.55 2.45
CA LEU A 26 -19.07 11.96 3.69
C LEU A 26 -17.56 12.13 3.88
N LEU A 27 -16.85 12.69 2.90
CA LEU A 27 -15.45 13.02 3.04
C LEU A 27 -15.23 14.18 4.02
N ARG A 28 -14.01 14.22 4.56
CA ARG A 28 -13.53 15.26 5.48
C ARG A 28 -12.16 15.72 5.03
N LYS A 29 -11.80 16.94 5.41
CA LYS A 29 -10.43 17.42 5.20
C LYS A 29 -9.45 16.55 5.98
N PRO A 30 -8.24 16.30 5.45
CA PRO A 30 -7.25 15.49 6.14
C PRO A 30 -6.92 16.00 7.55
N GLU A 31 -6.91 17.31 7.79
CA GLU A 31 -6.60 17.89 9.10
C GLU A 31 -7.71 17.58 10.11
N ASP A 32 -8.97 17.75 9.70
CA ASP A 32 -10.15 17.43 10.52
C ASP A 32 -10.17 15.93 10.84
N TYR A 33 -9.86 15.08 9.86
CA TYR A 33 -9.84 13.63 10.05
C TYR A 33 -8.65 13.18 10.91
N SER A 34 -7.50 13.86 10.81
CA SER A 34 -6.32 13.59 11.66
C SER A 34 -6.61 13.84 13.13
N SER A 35 -7.44 14.85 13.44
CA SER A 35 -7.85 15.14 14.81
C SER A 35 -8.58 13.96 15.48
N LEU A 36 -9.27 13.14 14.70
CA LEU A 36 -9.94 11.93 15.19
C LEU A 36 -8.95 10.84 15.62
N GLY A 37 -7.68 10.92 15.19
CA GLY A 37 -6.62 10.01 15.63
C GLY A 37 -6.43 9.97 17.15
N TYR A 38 -6.74 11.08 17.85
CA TYR A 38 -6.72 11.13 19.31
C TYR A 38 -7.64 10.08 19.96
N LEU A 39 -8.77 9.74 19.33
CA LEU A 39 -9.69 8.70 19.83
C LEU A 39 -9.05 7.30 19.90
N PHE A 40 -7.95 7.10 19.17
CA PHE A 40 -7.20 5.85 19.10
C PHE A 40 -5.80 5.97 19.74
N ASP A 41 -5.57 6.98 20.58
CA ASP A 41 -4.27 7.35 21.17
C ASP A 41 -3.14 7.54 20.15
N LEU A 42 -3.47 8.02 18.95
CA LEU A 42 -2.47 8.44 17.98
C LEU A 42 -2.09 9.90 18.25
N GLY A 43 -0.80 10.17 18.35
CA GLY A 43 -0.30 11.54 18.31
C GLY A 43 -0.65 12.19 16.96
N MET A 44 -0.75 13.52 16.90
CA MET A 44 -1.12 14.23 15.66
C MET A 44 -0.21 13.86 14.47
N ASP A 45 1.10 13.73 14.68
CA ASP A 45 2.04 13.33 13.62
C ASP A 45 1.85 11.87 13.18
N GLU A 46 1.51 10.97 14.11
CA GLU A 46 1.17 9.58 13.78
C GLU A 46 -0.14 9.51 12.99
N ALA A 47 -1.16 10.28 13.40
CA ALA A 47 -2.45 10.35 12.73
C ALA A 47 -2.32 10.90 11.30
N LYS A 48 -1.49 11.94 11.10
CA LYS A 48 -1.16 12.44 9.75
C LYS A 48 -0.52 11.35 8.90
N ARG A 49 0.55 10.72 9.41
CA ARG A 49 1.24 9.63 8.71
C ARG A 49 0.34 8.46 8.34
N ALA A 50 -0.64 8.13 9.18
CA ALA A 50 -1.62 7.08 8.94
C ALA A 50 -2.55 7.38 7.74
N MET A 51 -2.63 8.62 7.29
CA MET A 51 -3.39 9.02 6.09
C MET A 51 -2.53 9.38 4.88
N SER A 52 -1.25 9.69 5.08
CA SER A 52 -0.32 10.09 4.01
C SER A 52 0.73 9.01 3.69
N GLU A 53 1.83 8.98 4.42
CA GLU A 53 3.02 8.19 4.06
C GLU A 53 2.77 6.70 4.14
N ILE A 54 2.12 6.23 5.22
CA ILE A 54 1.89 4.79 5.45
C ILE A 54 1.05 4.17 4.31
N PRO A 55 -0.15 4.69 3.96
CA PRO A 55 -0.90 4.13 2.85
C PRO A 55 -0.16 4.26 1.51
N LYS A 56 0.60 5.34 1.30
CA LYS A 56 1.42 5.51 0.08
C LYS A 56 2.47 4.41 -0.05
N GLU A 57 3.23 4.12 0.99
CA GLU A 57 4.25 3.05 1.01
C GLU A 57 3.63 1.66 0.73
N ILE A 58 2.46 1.40 1.32
CA ILE A 58 1.70 0.16 1.09
C ILE A 58 1.29 0.05 -0.39
N ILE A 59 0.73 1.11 -0.95
CA ILE A 59 0.31 1.17 -2.36
C ILE A 59 1.50 0.96 -3.28
N GLU A 60 2.61 1.66 -3.05
CA GLU A 60 3.83 1.51 -3.86
C GLU A 60 4.38 0.09 -3.82
N ARG A 61 4.42 -0.53 -2.63
CA ARG A 61 4.82 -1.95 -2.50
C ARG A 61 3.89 -2.87 -3.27
N ASN A 62 2.57 -2.65 -3.20
CA ASN A 62 1.61 -3.49 -3.90
C ASN A 62 1.65 -3.29 -5.42
N ARG A 63 1.80 -2.06 -5.90
CA ARG A 63 2.01 -1.77 -7.33
C ARG A 63 3.26 -2.46 -7.86
N ARG A 64 4.35 -2.50 -7.10
CA ARG A 64 5.56 -3.26 -7.46
C ARG A 64 5.26 -4.76 -7.60
N LYS A 65 4.49 -5.36 -6.69
CA LYS A 65 4.12 -6.79 -6.75
C LYS A 65 3.22 -7.14 -7.93
N LEU A 66 2.38 -6.20 -8.38
CA LEU A 66 1.49 -6.37 -9.53
C LEU A 66 2.20 -6.21 -10.87
N SER A 67 3.47 -5.80 -10.88
CA SER A 67 4.25 -5.71 -12.12
C SER A 67 4.47 -7.12 -12.70
N PRO A 68 4.37 -7.30 -14.03
CA PRO A 68 4.71 -8.56 -14.68
C PRO A 68 6.19 -8.95 -14.50
N ASP A 69 7.04 -8.00 -14.09
CA ASP A 69 8.46 -8.24 -13.83
C ASP A 69 8.75 -8.62 -12.38
N TYR A 70 7.75 -8.61 -11.50
CA TYR A 70 7.93 -9.02 -10.12
C TYR A 70 8.04 -10.54 -10.03
N VAL A 71 9.07 -11.02 -9.31
CA VAL A 71 9.26 -12.45 -9.03
C VAL A 71 9.07 -12.72 -7.54
N ALA A 72 9.80 -12.00 -6.69
CA ALA A 72 9.79 -12.14 -5.24
C ALA A 72 10.25 -10.82 -4.57
N PRO A 73 10.10 -10.63 -3.25
CA PRO A 73 10.62 -9.45 -2.57
C PRO A 73 12.12 -9.26 -2.87
N GLY A 74 12.50 -8.09 -3.39
CA GLY A 74 13.88 -7.78 -3.78
C GLY A 74 14.32 -8.31 -5.15
N ILE A 75 13.49 -9.08 -5.86
CA ILE A 75 13.84 -9.70 -7.14
C ILE A 75 12.86 -9.24 -8.23
N ARG A 76 13.39 -8.67 -9.31
CA ARG A 76 12.63 -8.27 -10.50
C ARG A 76 13.36 -8.62 -11.79
N VAL A 77 12.61 -8.89 -12.84
CA VAL A 77 13.14 -9.02 -14.20
C VAL A 77 13.52 -7.64 -14.72
N VAL A 78 14.77 -7.48 -15.15
CA VAL A 78 15.26 -6.23 -15.77
C VAL A 78 15.30 -6.31 -17.30
N ARG A 79 15.37 -7.54 -17.84
CA ARG A 79 15.34 -7.84 -19.26
C ARG A 79 14.84 -9.27 -19.44
N ARG A 80 13.86 -9.47 -20.33
CA ARG A 80 13.47 -10.79 -20.82
C ARG A 80 14.29 -11.09 -22.07
N GLY A 81 14.87 -12.28 -22.16
CA GLY A 81 15.45 -12.75 -23.42
C GLY A 81 14.34 -12.88 -24.46
N GLU A 82 14.62 -12.56 -25.71
CA GLU A 82 13.74 -12.94 -26.82
C GLU A 82 13.69 -14.47 -26.87
N ASN A 83 12.50 -15.05 -26.89
CA ASN A 83 12.38 -16.50 -27.09
C ASN A 83 13.02 -16.83 -28.44
N CYS A 84 13.99 -17.75 -28.46
CA CYS A 84 14.37 -18.40 -29.70
C CYS A 84 13.12 -19.08 -30.25
N SER A 85 12.53 -18.53 -31.31
CA SER A 85 11.54 -19.24 -32.11
C SER A 85 12.23 -20.50 -32.62
N GLY A 86 11.90 -21.62 -32.00
CA GLY A 86 12.40 -22.93 -32.40
C GLY A 86 12.14 -23.09 -33.89
N GLY A 87 13.20 -23.29 -34.65
CA GLY A 87 13.09 -23.70 -36.04
C GLY A 87 12.23 -24.95 -36.10
N ARG A 88 11.08 -24.84 -36.77
CA ARG A 88 10.57 -25.95 -37.54
C ARG A 88 10.77 -25.57 -38.99
N GLY A 89 11.75 -26.24 -39.59
CA GLY A 89 11.78 -26.39 -41.03
C GLY A 89 10.42 -26.93 -41.49
N GLY A 90 9.98 -26.36 -42.59
CA GLY A 90 8.85 -26.78 -43.39
C GLY A 90 9.16 -26.33 -44.80
N ASP A 91 10.22 -26.92 -45.38
CA ASP A 91 10.26 -27.13 -46.82
C ASP A 91 9.07 -28.04 -47.14
N THR A 92 8.05 -27.47 -47.79
CA THR A 92 7.24 -28.04 -48.89
C THR A 92 6.29 -26.97 -49.38
#